data_AF-A0A970KGD7-F1
#
_entry.id   AF-A0A970KGD7-F1
#
_cell.length_a   1.000
_cell.length_b   1.000
_cell.length_c   1.000
_cell.angle_alpha   90.00
_cell.angle_beta   90.00
_cell.angle_gamma   90.00
#
_symmetry.space_group_name_H-M   'P 1'
#
loop_
_entity.id
_entity.type
_entity.pdbx_description
1 polymer ?
#
loop_
_entity_poly.entity_id
_entity_poly.type
_entity_poly.pdbx_seq_one_letter_code
_entity_poly.pdbx_strand_id
1 'polypeptide(L)'
;MLVFFSGCLLFLGGLEACKWAIRNIINEKLKKIIISLDRHIILSIIIGIVITSIMQSSSAVSIILISLIESGAISFKSAFCIMMGANIGTTITLQIISLPVLNFYPHLIIIAVSIILLSRLFNNKKLFFAGVYIFFFAVVFAGLLLMSSVFKTQDKSGLIMDILKYSSNNIYLGIITGTITTAVIQSSSAVTGIIFSFALNRMINLETAVAVILGSNIGTCITAFLASLNAGIMSKRFAKSNFIFNIIGVITLLPLFTLFIKIIRLSSSHLPGQIANAHTFFNIYNVLVFLPFINTFICSIEND
;
A
#
# COMPACT_ATOMS: atom_id res chain seq x y z
N MET A 1 3.07 23.97 -9.87
CA MET A 1 1.90 23.50 -9.10
C MET A 1 0.90 22.71 -9.94
N LEU A 2 0.28 23.28 -10.98
CA LEU A 2 -0.71 22.54 -11.80
C LEU A 2 -0.16 21.23 -12.38
N VAL A 3 1.06 21.26 -12.95
CA VAL A 3 1.76 20.07 -13.47
C VAL A 3 1.95 18.98 -12.40
N PHE A 4 2.23 19.37 -11.15
CA PHE A 4 2.40 18.42 -10.05
C PHE A 4 1.08 17.71 -9.74
N PHE A 5 -0.01 18.48 -9.63
CA PHE A 5 -1.34 17.90 -9.40
C PHE A 5 -1.81 17.05 -10.58
N SER A 6 -1.53 17.44 -11.83
CA SER A 6 -1.80 16.60 -13.00
C SER A 6 -1.02 15.29 -12.94
N GLY A 7 0.26 15.33 -12.57
CA GLY A 7 1.08 14.14 -12.34
C GLY A 7 0.52 13.25 -11.22
N CYS A 8 0.09 13.84 -10.09
CA CYS A 8 -0.60 13.12 -9.02
C CYS A 8 -1.87 12.44 -9.53
N LEU A 9 -2.73 13.15 -10.25
CA LEU A 9 -3.99 12.59 -10.76
C LEU A 9 -3.74 11.45 -11.75
N LEU A 10 -2.75 11.56 -12.62
CA LEU A 10 -2.35 10.47 -13.51
C LEU A 10 -1.80 9.27 -12.74
N PHE A 11 -0.97 9.52 -11.72
CA PHE A 11 -0.44 8.46 -10.87
C PHE A 11 -1.57 7.71 -10.12
N LEU A 12 -2.47 8.45 -9.48
CA LEU A 12 -3.60 7.90 -8.73
C LEU A 12 -4.61 7.20 -9.64
N GLY A 13 -4.99 7.85 -10.74
CA GLY A 13 -5.88 7.28 -11.74
C GLY A 13 -5.29 6.03 -12.38
N GLY A 14 -3.98 6.03 -12.66
CA GLY A 14 -3.25 4.86 -13.13
C GLY A 14 -3.30 3.70 -12.14
N LEU A 15 -3.04 3.95 -10.85
CA LEU A 15 -3.14 2.93 -9.80
C LEU A 15 -4.56 2.36 -9.68
N GLU A 16 -5.59 3.21 -9.66
CA GLU A 16 -6.97 2.75 -9.56
C GLU A 16 -7.40 1.95 -10.81
N ALA A 17 -6.98 2.37 -12.00
CA ALA A 17 -7.25 1.63 -13.23
C ALA A 17 -6.49 0.29 -13.29
N CYS A 18 -5.26 0.21 -12.78
CA CYS A 18 -4.53 -1.04 -12.59
C CYS A 18 -5.30 -2.01 -11.68
N LYS A 19 -5.76 -1.53 -10.52
CA LYS A 19 -6.58 -2.33 -9.60
C LYS A 19 -7.86 -2.81 -10.27
N TRP A 20 -8.55 -1.94 -11.00
CA TRP A 20 -9.75 -2.29 -11.75
C TRP A 20 -9.49 -3.36 -12.82
N ALA A 21 -8.41 -3.22 -13.60
CA ALA A 21 -8.03 -4.18 -14.62
C ALA A 21 -7.76 -5.57 -14.02
N ILE A 22 -6.97 -5.65 -12.94
CA ILE A 22 -6.71 -6.91 -12.24
C ILE A 22 -8.01 -7.54 -11.72
N ARG A 23 -8.90 -6.76 -11.11
CA ARG A 23 -10.19 -7.28 -10.60
C ARG A 23 -11.03 -7.91 -11.71
N ASN A 24 -11.01 -7.35 -12.91
CA ASN A 24 -11.74 -7.93 -14.04
C ASN A 24 -11.07 -9.17 -14.65
N ILE A 25 -9.76 -9.36 -14.43
CA ILE A 25 -9.06 -10.62 -14.77
C ILE A 25 -9.40 -11.69 -13.73
N ILE A 26 -9.53 -11.28 -12.47
CA ILE A 26 -9.65 -12.15 -11.30
C ILE A 26 -11.10 -12.09 -10.78
N ASN A 27 -11.99 -12.76 -11.52
CA ASN A 27 -13.39 -13.00 -11.10
C ASN A 27 -13.49 -13.66 -9.70
N GLU A 28 -14.71 -13.70 -9.13
CA GLU A 28 -15.28 -14.37 -7.91
C GLU A 28 -14.49 -15.50 -7.19
N LYS A 29 -13.52 -16.14 -7.86
CA LYS A 29 -12.57 -17.13 -7.30
C LYS A 29 -11.81 -16.63 -6.07
N LEU A 30 -11.50 -15.34 -5.96
CA LEU A 30 -10.82 -14.78 -4.77
C LEU A 30 -11.59 -15.04 -3.47
N LYS A 31 -12.92 -14.83 -3.51
CA LYS A 31 -13.79 -15.10 -2.35
C LYS A 31 -13.76 -16.58 -1.98
N LYS A 32 -13.77 -17.48 -2.97
CA LYS A 32 -13.68 -18.93 -2.76
C LYS A 32 -12.35 -19.36 -2.14
N ILE A 33 -11.23 -18.77 -2.57
CA ILE A 33 -9.89 -19.07 -2.01
C ILE A 33 -9.82 -18.69 -0.53
N ILE A 34 -10.35 -17.51 -0.17
CA ILE A 34 -10.40 -17.05 1.23
C ILE A 34 -11.21 -18.03 2.10
N ILE A 35 -12.37 -18.46 1.61
CA ILE A 35 -13.29 -19.33 2.36
C ILE A 35 -12.72 -20.75 2.53
N SER A 36 -11.98 -21.28 1.54
CA SER A 36 -11.50 -22.67 1.58
C SER A 36 -10.41 -22.98 2.61
N LEU A 37 -9.84 -21.98 3.30
CA LEU A 37 -8.58 -22.11 4.04
C LEU A 37 -8.63 -21.59 5.50
N ASP A 38 -9.82 -21.54 6.10
CA ASP A 38 -10.14 -20.94 7.42
C ASP A 38 -9.49 -21.59 8.67
N ARG A 39 -8.42 -22.40 8.57
CA ARG A 39 -7.97 -23.23 9.72
C ARG A 39 -6.55 -23.02 10.23
N HIS A 40 -5.68 -22.29 9.53
CA HIS A 40 -4.28 -22.12 9.95
C HIS A 40 -3.82 -20.65 9.92
N ILE A 41 -3.31 -20.15 11.05
CA ILE A 41 -2.83 -18.75 11.23
C ILE A 41 -1.84 -18.36 10.12
N ILE A 42 -0.82 -19.18 9.87
CA ILE A 42 0.23 -18.89 8.87
C ILE A 42 -0.38 -18.88 7.46
N LEU A 43 -1.28 -19.82 7.17
CA LEU A 43 -1.93 -19.89 5.87
C LEU A 43 -2.82 -18.65 5.62
N SER A 44 -3.55 -18.18 6.63
CA SER A 44 -4.30 -16.93 6.58
C SER A 44 -3.41 -15.73 6.24
N ILE A 45 -2.23 -15.62 6.87
CA ILE A 45 -1.24 -14.57 6.55
C ILE A 45 -0.78 -14.70 5.09
N ILE A 46 -0.42 -15.89 4.62
CA ILE A 46 0.02 -16.11 3.24
C ILE A 46 -1.08 -15.72 2.24
N ILE A 47 -2.33 -16.09 2.51
CA ILE A 47 -3.48 -15.69 1.69
C ILE A 47 -3.58 -14.17 1.63
N GLY A 48 -3.44 -13.48 2.77
CA GLY A 48 -3.43 -12.02 2.84
C GLY A 48 -2.35 -11.41 1.96
N ILE A 49 -1.12 -11.94 2.03
CA ILE A 49 0.00 -11.53 1.19
C ILE A 49 -0.36 -11.68 -0.28
N VAL A 50 -0.77 -12.87 -0.70
CA VAL A 50 -1.06 -13.19 -2.11
C VAL A 50 -2.22 -12.36 -2.65
N ILE A 51 -3.35 -12.33 -1.95
CA ILE A 51 -4.55 -11.62 -2.42
C ILE A 51 -4.28 -10.13 -2.49
N THR A 52 -3.60 -9.54 -1.51
CA THR A 52 -3.34 -8.10 -1.52
C THR A 52 -2.25 -7.71 -2.49
N SER A 53 -1.25 -8.56 -2.70
CA SER A 53 -0.25 -8.39 -3.75
C SER A 53 -0.90 -8.32 -5.13
N ILE A 54 -1.87 -9.21 -5.35
CA ILE A 54 -2.66 -9.27 -6.57
C ILE A 54 -3.59 -8.06 -6.67
N MET A 55 -4.42 -7.81 -5.66
CA MET A 55 -5.41 -6.73 -5.67
C MET A 55 -4.80 -5.33 -5.53
N GLN A 56 -3.55 -5.25 -5.09
CA GLN A 56 -2.78 -4.04 -4.78
C GLN A 56 -3.51 -3.07 -3.82
N SER A 57 -4.39 -3.58 -2.96
CA SER A 57 -5.21 -2.77 -2.06
C SER A 57 -5.64 -3.55 -0.83
N SER A 58 -4.98 -3.30 0.31
CA SER A 58 -5.38 -3.83 1.62
C SER A 58 -6.71 -3.26 2.09
N SER A 59 -7.05 -2.02 1.74
CA SER A 59 -8.37 -1.44 2.02
C SER A 59 -9.50 -2.24 1.35
N ALA A 60 -9.32 -2.66 0.10
CA ALA A 60 -10.30 -3.52 -0.57
C ALA A 60 -10.43 -4.88 0.11
N VAL A 61 -9.30 -5.48 0.52
CA VAL A 61 -9.29 -6.72 1.27
C VAL A 61 -10.00 -6.55 2.62
N SER A 62 -9.79 -5.44 3.33
CA SER A 62 -10.47 -5.15 4.60
C SER A 62 -12.00 -5.10 4.47
N ILE A 63 -12.51 -4.51 3.39
CA ILE A 63 -13.95 -4.44 3.09
C ILE A 63 -14.50 -5.86 2.82
N ILE A 64 -13.77 -6.66 2.05
CA ILE A 64 -14.14 -8.07 1.79
C ILE A 64 -14.18 -8.86 3.09
N LEU A 65 -13.15 -8.72 3.93
CA LEU A 65 -13.06 -9.40 5.22
C LEU A 65 -14.22 -9.02 6.15
N ILE A 66 -14.54 -7.73 6.26
CA ILE A 66 -15.72 -7.25 7.00
C ILE A 66 -16.98 -7.93 6.48
N SER A 67 -17.20 -7.94 5.16
CA SER A 67 -18.39 -8.59 4.59
C SER A 67 -18.48 -10.10 4.88
N LEU A 68 -17.34 -10.78 4.96
CA LEU A 68 -17.26 -12.22 5.24
C LEU A 68 -17.43 -12.52 6.73
N ILE A 69 -16.96 -11.64 7.61
CA ILE A 69 -17.22 -11.72 9.05
C ILE A 69 -18.72 -11.54 9.31
N GLU A 70 -19.36 -10.54 8.68
CA GLU A 70 -20.80 -10.29 8.82
C GLU A 70 -21.65 -11.46 8.35
N SER A 71 -21.26 -12.12 7.25
CA SER A 71 -21.98 -13.30 6.77
C SER A 71 -21.67 -14.58 7.55
N GLY A 72 -20.78 -14.53 8.56
CA GLY A 72 -20.30 -15.71 9.29
C GLY A 72 -19.47 -16.68 8.44
N ALA A 73 -18.98 -16.25 7.28
CA ALA A 73 -18.26 -17.10 6.34
C ALA A 73 -16.79 -17.34 6.74
N ILE A 74 -16.22 -16.45 7.55
CA ILE A 74 -14.88 -16.60 8.13
C ILE A 74 -14.90 -16.16 9.59
N SER A 75 -14.01 -16.73 10.41
CA SER A 75 -13.81 -16.26 11.78
C SER A 75 -13.11 -14.90 11.82
N PHE A 76 -13.37 -14.12 12.88
CA PHE A 76 -12.64 -12.87 13.14
C PHE A 76 -11.12 -13.11 13.22
N LYS A 77 -10.70 -14.20 13.87
CA LYS A 77 -9.29 -14.60 13.96
C LYS A 77 -8.65 -14.79 12.58
N SER A 78 -9.28 -15.56 11.71
CA SER A 78 -8.79 -15.77 10.34
C SER A 78 -8.74 -14.45 9.57
N ALA A 79 -9.80 -13.63 9.68
CA ALA A 79 -9.84 -12.32 9.03
C ALA A 79 -8.70 -11.41 9.48
N PHE A 80 -8.43 -11.32 10.78
CA PHE A 80 -7.32 -10.54 11.31
C PHE A 80 -5.97 -11.04 10.79
N CYS A 81 -5.74 -12.35 10.75
CA CYS A 81 -4.51 -12.94 10.19
C CYS A 81 -4.36 -12.66 8.69
N ILE A 82 -5.46 -12.71 7.92
CA ILE A 82 -5.45 -12.32 6.50
C ILE A 82 -5.10 -10.83 6.38
N MET A 83 -5.62 -9.97 7.24
CA MET A 83 -5.30 -8.53 7.21
C MET A 83 -3.84 -8.25 7.55
N MET A 84 -3.24 -8.97 8.49
CA MET A 84 -1.79 -8.90 8.77
C MET A 84 -0.96 -9.23 7.52
N GLY A 85 -1.32 -10.30 6.81
CA GLY A 85 -0.71 -10.63 5.52
C GLY A 85 -0.98 -9.59 4.44
N ALA A 86 -2.17 -8.99 4.42
CA ALA A 86 -2.53 -7.94 3.47
C ALA A 86 -1.64 -6.70 3.59
N ASN A 87 -1.25 -6.35 4.81
CA ASN A 87 -0.34 -5.23 5.05
C ASN A 87 1.05 -5.48 4.44
N ILE A 88 1.55 -6.73 4.48
CA ILE A 88 2.75 -7.14 3.72
C ILE A 88 2.48 -7.10 2.20
N GLY A 89 1.37 -7.68 1.73
CA GLY A 89 1.07 -7.72 0.28
C GLY A 89 0.95 -6.33 -0.36
N THR A 90 0.53 -5.32 0.40
CA THR A 90 0.43 -3.92 -0.07
C THR A 90 1.77 -3.37 -0.56
N THR A 91 2.89 -3.84 0.01
CA THR A 91 4.23 -3.32 -0.31
C THR A 91 4.70 -3.67 -1.71
N ILE A 92 4.09 -4.68 -2.36
CA ILE A 92 4.37 -5.06 -3.75
C ILE A 92 4.17 -3.87 -4.70
N THR A 93 3.17 -3.01 -4.43
CA THR A 93 2.91 -1.82 -5.25
C THR A 93 4.15 -0.93 -5.33
N LEU A 94 4.75 -0.64 -4.18
CA LEU A 94 5.92 0.24 -4.10
C LEU A 94 7.19 -0.47 -4.59
N GLN A 95 7.32 -1.78 -4.36
CA GLN A 95 8.41 -2.59 -4.92
C GLN A 95 8.44 -2.52 -6.44
N ILE A 96 7.28 -2.74 -7.08
CA ILE A 96 7.13 -2.66 -8.52
C ILE A 96 7.46 -1.24 -9.04
N ILE A 97 6.97 -0.20 -8.37
CA ILE A 97 7.26 1.21 -8.74
C ILE A 97 8.75 1.56 -8.53
N SER A 98 9.40 0.94 -7.55
CA SER A 98 10.81 1.20 -7.22
C SER A 98 11.82 0.65 -8.22
N LEU A 99 11.38 -0.28 -9.06
CA LEU A 99 12.21 -0.83 -10.12
C LEU A 99 12.66 0.30 -11.07
N PRO A 100 13.87 0.21 -11.65
CA PRO A 100 14.42 1.22 -12.57
C PRO A 100 13.74 1.18 -13.96
N VAL A 101 12.41 1.12 -14.00
CA VAL A 101 11.56 1.03 -15.21
C VAL A 101 11.10 2.41 -15.68
N LEU A 102 11.46 3.48 -14.96
CA LEU A 102 11.13 4.87 -15.32
C LEU A 102 11.56 5.26 -16.74
N ASN A 103 12.59 4.63 -17.31
CA ASN A 103 13.01 4.89 -18.70
C ASN A 103 12.30 3.98 -19.73
N PHE A 104 11.66 2.91 -19.28
CA PHE A 104 11.03 1.90 -20.13
C PHE A 104 9.51 2.09 -20.29
N TYR A 105 8.88 2.99 -19.51
CA TYR A 105 7.43 3.19 -19.59
C TYR A 105 6.87 3.52 -20.99
N PRO A 106 7.57 4.22 -21.92
CA PRO A 106 7.04 4.44 -23.27
C PRO A 106 6.93 3.13 -24.05
N HIS A 107 7.86 2.20 -23.84
CA HIS A 107 7.83 0.86 -24.43
C HIS A 107 6.67 0.04 -23.86
N LEU A 108 6.38 0.19 -22.56
CA LEU A 108 5.21 -0.44 -21.94
C LEU A 108 3.90 0.04 -22.58
N ILE A 109 3.79 1.32 -22.96
CA ILE A 109 2.62 1.84 -23.68
C ILE A 109 2.46 1.14 -25.04
N ILE A 110 3.54 1.02 -25.81
CA ILE A 110 3.51 0.37 -27.13
C ILE A 110 3.07 -1.10 -27.00
N ILE A 111 3.67 -1.83 -26.04
CA ILE A 111 3.33 -3.23 -25.75
C ILE A 111 1.86 -3.33 -25.32
N ALA A 112 1.41 -2.45 -24.42
CA ALA A 112 0.06 -2.47 -23.91
C ALA A 112 -0.98 -2.23 -24.99
N VAL A 113 -0.79 -1.20 -25.84
CA VAL A 113 -1.69 -0.90 -26.96
C VAL A 113 -1.71 -2.07 -27.94
N SER A 114 -0.55 -2.68 -28.24
CA SER A 114 -0.47 -3.86 -29.11
C SER A 114 -1.28 -5.04 -28.55
N ILE A 115 -1.16 -5.33 -27.25
CA ILE A 115 -1.94 -6.37 -26.57
C ILE A 115 -3.43 -6.05 -26.60
N ILE A 116 -3.83 -4.80 -26.38
CA ILE A 116 -5.24 -4.38 -26.45
C ILE A 116 -5.78 -4.58 -27.87
N LEU A 117 -5.05 -4.20 -28.92
CA LEU A 117 -5.46 -4.40 -30.30
C LEU A 117 -5.59 -5.89 -30.63
N LEU A 118 -4.59 -6.71 -30.25
CA LEU A 118 -4.65 -8.18 -30.40
C LEU A 118 -5.84 -8.79 -29.66
N SER A 119 -6.15 -8.30 -28.45
CA SER A 119 -7.28 -8.81 -27.68
C SER A 119 -8.63 -8.60 -28.37
N ARG A 120 -8.77 -7.52 -29.15
CA ARG A 120 -9.97 -7.24 -29.95
C ARG A 120 -10.07 -8.17 -31.14
N LEU A 121 -8.95 -8.48 -31.80
CA LEU A 121 -8.91 -9.44 -32.90
C LEU A 121 -9.33 -10.86 -32.47
N PHE A 122 -8.88 -11.30 -31.29
CA PHE A 122 -9.21 -12.62 -30.74
C PHE A 122 -10.46 -12.63 -29.84
N ASN A 123 -11.15 -11.50 -29.70
CA ASN A 123 -12.28 -11.30 -28.78
C ASN A 123 -12.03 -11.80 -27.35
N ASN A 124 -10.79 -11.67 -26.86
CA ASN A 124 -10.34 -12.24 -25.59
C ASN A 124 -10.32 -11.19 -24.47
N LYS A 125 -11.36 -11.20 -23.64
CA LYS A 125 -11.53 -10.25 -22.52
C LYS A 125 -10.36 -10.26 -21.52
N LYS A 126 -9.77 -11.43 -21.23
CA LYS A 126 -8.65 -11.50 -20.28
C LYS A 126 -7.41 -10.79 -20.83
N LEU A 127 -7.13 -11.00 -22.12
CA LEU A 127 -6.02 -10.33 -22.80
C LEU A 127 -6.25 -8.82 -22.88
N PHE A 128 -7.50 -8.39 -23.07
CA PHE A 128 -7.86 -6.97 -23.05
C PHE A 128 -7.50 -6.33 -21.71
N PHE A 129 -7.97 -6.90 -20.59
CA PHE A 129 -7.67 -6.36 -19.27
C PHE A 129 -6.18 -6.46 -18.91
N ALA A 130 -5.46 -7.47 -19.40
CA ALA A 130 -4.00 -7.53 -19.24
C ALA A 130 -3.31 -6.36 -19.95
N GLY A 131 -3.72 -6.05 -21.19
CA GLY A 131 -3.21 -4.88 -21.91
C GLY A 131 -3.56 -3.56 -21.22
N VAL A 132 -4.80 -3.42 -20.74
CA VAL A 132 -5.23 -2.24 -19.96
C VAL A 132 -4.39 -2.08 -18.68
N TYR A 133 -4.12 -3.17 -17.96
CA TYR A 133 -3.25 -3.13 -16.78
C TYR A 133 -1.86 -2.59 -17.13
N ILE A 134 -1.22 -3.12 -18.17
CA ILE A 134 0.12 -2.67 -18.60
C ILE A 134 0.10 -1.20 -19.04
N PHE A 135 -0.96 -0.77 -19.73
CA PHE A 135 -1.13 0.62 -20.16
C PHE A 135 -1.16 1.56 -18.95
N PHE A 136 -2.06 1.32 -18.01
CA PHE A 136 -2.19 2.18 -16.83
C PHE A 136 -1.00 2.06 -15.88
N PHE A 137 -0.33 0.91 -15.87
CA PHE A 137 0.93 0.74 -15.18
C PHE A 137 2.02 1.66 -15.77
N ALA A 138 2.05 1.85 -17.09
CA ALA A 138 2.91 2.85 -17.71
C ALA A 138 2.48 4.29 -17.40
N VAL A 139 1.17 4.56 -17.31
CA VAL A 139 0.61 5.87 -16.89
C VAL A 139 1.04 6.23 -15.46
N VAL A 140 1.14 5.26 -14.56
CA VAL A 140 1.68 5.47 -13.19
C VAL A 140 3.08 6.09 -13.26
N PHE A 141 3.99 5.54 -14.08
CA PHE A 141 5.33 6.12 -14.25
C PHE A 141 5.31 7.48 -14.94
N ALA A 142 4.44 7.68 -15.94
CA ALA A 142 4.26 8.99 -16.57
C ALA A 142 3.83 10.05 -15.54
N GLY A 143 2.91 9.70 -14.64
CA GLY A 143 2.50 10.54 -13.51
C GLY A 143 3.66 10.89 -12.59
N LEU A 144 4.49 9.91 -12.20
CA LEU A 144 5.68 10.14 -11.37
C LEU A 144 6.70 11.07 -12.04
N LEU A 145 6.91 10.95 -13.36
CA LEU A 145 7.80 11.83 -14.10
C LEU A 145 7.26 13.25 -14.20
N LEU A 146 5.96 13.42 -14.40
CA LEU A 146 5.31 14.73 -14.39
C LEU A 146 5.36 15.40 -13.01
N MET A 147 5.15 14.64 -11.93
CA MET A 147 5.37 15.15 -10.57
C MET A 147 6.83 15.60 -10.38
N SER A 148 7.77 14.81 -10.90
CA SER A 148 9.21 15.07 -10.77
C SER A 148 9.70 16.26 -11.59
N SER A 149 9.08 16.55 -12.74
CA SER A 149 9.51 17.65 -13.62
C SER A 149 9.35 19.04 -12.98
N VAL A 150 8.38 19.19 -12.07
CA VAL A 150 8.15 20.42 -11.30
C VAL A 150 9.34 20.74 -10.41
N PHE A 151 9.96 19.73 -9.81
CA PHE A 151 11.11 19.89 -8.92
C PHE A 151 12.43 20.14 -9.63
N LYS A 152 12.49 19.88 -10.94
CA LYS A 152 13.65 20.24 -11.78
C LYS A 152 13.62 21.69 -12.26
N THR A 153 12.44 22.31 -12.25
CA THR A 153 12.19 23.61 -12.91
C THR A 153 11.82 24.74 -11.95
N GLN A 154 11.35 24.44 -10.73
CA GLN A 154 11.04 25.45 -9.71
C GLN A 154 12.23 25.73 -8.79
N ASP A 155 12.40 27.01 -8.45
CA ASP A 155 13.27 27.45 -7.35
C ASP A 155 12.91 26.70 -6.06
N LYS A 156 13.94 26.31 -5.30
CA LYS A 156 13.82 25.52 -4.06
C LYS A 156 13.18 26.29 -2.88
N SER A 157 12.45 27.37 -3.14
CA SER A 157 11.81 28.23 -2.15
C SER A 157 10.28 28.21 -2.35
N GLY A 158 9.57 27.62 -1.40
CA GLY A 158 8.11 27.59 -1.40
C GLY A 158 7.55 26.72 -0.27
N LEU A 159 6.27 26.94 0.07
CA LEU A 159 5.53 26.27 1.14
C LEU A 159 5.72 24.74 1.21
N ILE A 160 5.78 24.06 0.06
CA ILE A 160 6.03 22.61 0.00
C ILE A 160 7.44 22.27 0.51
N MET A 161 8.46 23.03 0.12
CA MET A 161 9.83 22.80 0.59
C MET A 161 9.97 23.09 2.09
N ASP A 162 9.25 24.08 2.61
CA ASP A 162 9.29 24.41 4.04
C ASP A 162 8.60 23.32 4.88
N ILE A 163 7.45 22.80 4.44
CA ILE A 163 6.79 21.65 5.07
C ILE A 163 7.69 20.39 5.00
N LEU A 164 8.38 20.16 3.89
CA LEU A 164 9.31 19.04 3.73
C LEU A 164 10.56 19.19 4.60
N LYS A 165 11.13 20.41 4.71
CA LYS A 165 12.27 20.72 5.60
C LYS A 165 11.92 20.62 7.08
N TYR A 166 10.74 21.08 7.49
CA TYR A 166 10.28 20.93 8.87
C TYR A 166 9.99 19.46 9.22
N SER A 167 9.45 18.69 8.27
CA SER A 167 9.22 17.26 8.44
C SER A 167 10.51 16.44 8.47
N SER A 168 11.59 16.92 7.84
CA SER A 168 12.84 16.15 7.74
C SER A 168 13.64 16.03 9.03
N ASN A 169 13.34 16.88 10.02
CA ASN A 169 14.07 16.91 11.29
C ASN A 169 13.34 16.20 12.43
N ASN A 170 12.10 15.73 12.22
CA ASN A 170 11.30 15.13 13.29
C ASN A 170 10.50 13.92 12.80
N ILE A 171 10.93 12.74 13.23
CA ILE A 171 10.28 11.45 12.93
C ILE A 171 8.80 11.43 13.31
N TYR A 172 8.42 12.03 14.45
CA TYR A 172 7.05 12.03 14.93
C TYR A 172 6.14 12.84 14.01
N LEU A 173 6.62 13.97 13.50
CA LEU A 173 5.90 14.75 12.50
C LEU A 173 5.75 13.96 11.19
N GLY A 174 6.78 13.21 10.77
CA GLY A 174 6.68 12.29 9.63
C GLY A 174 5.56 11.24 9.81
N ILE A 175 5.49 10.60 10.99
CA ILE A 175 4.44 9.62 11.29
C ILE A 175 3.05 10.26 11.31
N ILE A 176 2.90 11.43 11.94
CA ILE A 176 1.62 12.14 12.01
C ILE A 176 1.17 12.57 10.61
N THR A 177 2.07 13.16 9.82
CA THR A 177 1.76 13.59 8.44
C THR A 177 1.35 12.39 7.58
N GLY A 178 2.06 11.26 7.63
CA GLY A 178 1.67 10.04 6.94
C GLY A 178 0.31 9.50 7.38
N THR A 179 0.05 9.52 8.68
CA THR A 179 -1.23 9.04 9.24
C THR A 179 -2.40 9.89 8.74
N ILE A 180 -2.31 11.21 8.88
CA ILE A 180 -3.37 12.14 8.48
C ILE A 180 -3.57 12.14 6.97
N THR A 181 -2.49 12.24 6.20
CA THR A 181 -2.58 12.29 4.73
C THR A 181 -3.19 11.00 4.18
N THR A 182 -2.76 9.84 4.68
CA THR A 182 -3.34 8.57 4.25
C THR A 182 -4.78 8.41 4.73
N ALA A 183 -5.14 8.89 5.92
CA ALA A 183 -6.51 8.83 6.39
C ALA A 183 -7.46 9.70 5.55
N VAL A 184 -7.01 10.89 5.12
CA VAL A 184 -7.79 11.79 4.27
C VAL A 184 -7.89 11.26 2.84
N ILE A 185 -6.77 10.84 2.26
CA ILE A 185 -6.70 10.32 0.88
C ILE A 185 -7.30 8.91 0.77
N GLN A 186 -7.35 8.17 1.89
CA GLN A 186 -7.81 6.78 1.99
C GLN A 186 -7.03 5.80 1.12
N SER A 187 -5.77 6.11 0.79
CA SER A 187 -4.90 5.27 -0.03
C SER A 187 -3.45 5.38 0.43
N SER A 188 -2.91 4.32 1.03
CA SER A 188 -1.49 4.31 1.41
C SER A 188 -0.57 4.29 0.19
N SER A 189 -0.92 3.55 -0.87
CA SER A 189 -0.16 3.51 -2.12
C SER A 189 -0.09 4.88 -2.81
N ALA A 190 -1.12 5.72 -2.64
CA ALA A 190 -1.11 7.12 -3.10
C ALA A 190 -0.04 7.93 -2.35
N VAL A 191 -0.08 7.89 -1.03
CA VAL A 191 0.84 8.63 -0.16
C VAL A 191 2.28 8.13 -0.35
N THR A 192 2.51 6.82 -0.38
CA THR A 192 3.84 6.27 -0.61
C THR A 192 4.38 6.61 -2.01
N GLY A 193 3.51 6.70 -3.03
CA GLY A 193 3.88 7.17 -4.36
C GLY A 193 4.31 8.65 -4.42
N ILE A 194 3.63 9.51 -3.68
CA ILE A 194 4.02 10.93 -3.55
C ILE A 194 5.39 11.05 -2.86
N ILE A 195 5.57 10.34 -1.74
CA ILE A 195 6.85 10.27 -1.02
C ILE A 195 7.95 9.71 -1.90
N PHE A 196 7.65 8.68 -2.69
CA PHE A 196 8.57 8.12 -3.67
C PHE A 196 9.00 9.14 -4.73
N SER A 197 8.06 9.95 -5.26
CA SER A 197 8.39 11.05 -6.18
C SER A 197 9.30 12.10 -5.54
N PHE A 198 9.05 12.47 -4.29
CA PHE A 198 9.93 13.41 -3.57
C PHE A 198 11.34 12.83 -3.37
N ALA A 199 11.44 11.53 -3.06
CA ALA A 199 12.71 10.85 -2.90
C ALA A 199 13.49 10.74 -4.23
N LEU A 200 12.82 10.50 -5.37
CA LEU A 200 13.46 10.52 -6.69
C LEU A 200 14.16 11.84 -6.99
N ASN A 201 13.60 12.96 -6.50
CA ASN A 201 14.15 14.30 -6.69
C ASN A 201 15.03 14.76 -5.52
N ARG A 202 15.39 13.85 -4.60
CA ARG A 202 16.20 14.13 -3.38
C ARG A 202 15.62 15.25 -2.51
N MET A 203 14.30 15.44 -2.54
CA MET A 203 13.62 16.45 -1.73
C MET A 203 13.42 16.01 -0.28
N ILE A 204 13.48 14.71 -0.03
CA ILE A 204 13.42 14.12 1.31
C ILE A 204 14.53 13.09 1.48
N ASN A 205 14.98 12.89 2.72
CA ASN A 205 15.89 11.82 3.08
C ASN A 205 15.12 10.52 3.39
N LEU A 206 15.88 9.44 3.60
CA LEU A 206 15.33 8.12 3.90
C LEU A 206 14.51 8.14 5.19
N GLU A 207 15.00 8.80 6.24
CA GLU A 207 14.37 8.88 7.55
C GLU A 207 12.96 9.47 7.46
N THR A 208 12.81 10.59 6.73
CA THR A 208 11.52 11.25 6.50
C THR A 208 10.59 10.34 5.72
N ALA A 209 11.08 9.74 4.63
CA ALA A 209 10.27 8.85 3.80
C ALA A 209 9.75 7.65 4.60
N VAL A 210 10.62 7.02 5.40
CA VAL A 210 10.25 5.90 6.27
C VAL A 210 9.25 6.35 7.33
N ALA A 211 9.47 7.48 7.99
CA ALA A 211 8.54 8.01 9.00
C ALA A 211 7.12 8.21 8.44
N VAL A 212 7.00 8.79 7.24
CA VAL A 212 5.71 8.97 6.56
C VAL A 212 5.09 7.62 6.18
N ILE A 213 5.88 6.65 5.72
CA ILE A 213 5.40 5.30 5.40
C ILE A 213 4.85 4.58 6.64
N LEU A 214 5.53 4.70 7.78
CA LEU A 214 5.05 4.15 9.06
C LEU A 214 3.70 4.75 9.44
N GLY A 215 3.57 6.08 9.34
CA GLY A 215 2.30 6.77 9.54
C GLY A 215 1.21 6.34 8.55
N SER A 216 1.56 6.17 7.29
CA SER A 216 0.64 5.76 6.22
C SER A 216 -0.01 4.40 6.50
N ASN A 217 0.74 3.46 7.10
CA ASN A 217 0.19 2.17 7.52
C ASN A 217 -0.87 2.33 8.64
N ILE A 218 -0.67 3.25 9.59
CA ILE A 218 -1.69 3.59 10.59
C ILE A 218 -2.90 4.25 9.91
N GLY A 219 -2.67 5.26 9.09
CA GLY A 219 -3.73 6.03 8.42
C GLY A 219 -4.66 5.18 7.55
N THR A 220 -4.12 4.12 6.92
CA THR A 220 -4.91 3.18 6.08
C THR A 220 -6.07 2.53 6.85
N CYS A 221 -5.95 2.40 8.17
CA CYS A 221 -6.98 1.77 8.99
C CYS A 221 -8.33 2.51 8.98
N ILE A 222 -8.36 3.79 8.59
CA ILE A 222 -9.60 4.55 8.47
C ILE A 222 -10.60 3.86 7.54
N THR A 223 -10.14 3.17 6.49
CA THR A 223 -11.04 2.52 5.53
C THR A 223 -11.80 1.36 6.17
N ALA A 224 -11.15 0.63 7.08
CA ALA A 224 -11.78 -0.45 7.83
C ALA A 224 -12.79 0.11 8.85
N PHE A 225 -12.48 1.24 9.51
CA PHE A 225 -13.43 1.92 10.39
C PHE A 225 -14.67 2.38 9.62
N LEU A 226 -14.49 3.08 8.49
CA LEU A 226 -15.60 3.52 7.65
C LEU A 226 -16.45 2.34 7.15
N ALA A 227 -15.81 1.25 6.71
CA ALA A 227 -16.50 0.05 6.24
C ALA A 227 -17.27 -0.70 7.35
N SER A 228 -16.87 -0.55 8.61
CA SER A 228 -17.49 -1.23 9.75
C SER A 228 -18.54 -0.40 10.50
N LEU A 229 -18.76 0.86 10.13
CA LEU A 229 -19.71 1.76 10.82
C LEU A 229 -21.11 1.14 10.98
N ASN A 230 -21.62 0.58 9.88
CA ASN A 230 -22.95 -0.05 9.79
C ASN A 230 -22.90 -1.59 9.90
N ALA A 231 -21.78 -2.15 10.34
CA ALA A 231 -21.58 -3.58 10.50
C ALA A 231 -21.77 -4.02 11.97
N GLY A 232 -21.88 -5.33 12.19
CA GLY A 232 -21.94 -5.96 13.49
C GLY A 232 -20.66 -5.78 14.33
N ILE A 233 -20.75 -6.21 15.59
CA ILE A 233 -19.70 -5.96 16.59
C ILE A 233 -18.36 -6.59 16.21
N MET A 234 -18.38 -7.77 15.58
CA MET A 234 -17.16 -8.46 15.15
C MET A 234 -16.41 -7.72 14.06
N SER A 235 -17.11 -7.05 13.14
CA SER A 235 -16.49 -6.19 12.11
C SER A 235 -15.89 -4.92 12.68
N LYS A 236 -16.53 -4.32 13.71
CA LYS A 236 -15.98 -3.17 14.44
C LYS A 236 -14.73 -3.55 15.24
N ARG A 237 -14.78 -4.71 15.92
CA ARG A 237 -13.62 -5.30 16.60
C ARG A 237 -12.49 -5.60 15.61
N PHE A 238 -12.80 -6.08 14.40
CA PHE A 238 -11.82 -6.23 13.31
C PHE A 238 -11.15 -4.92 12.92
N ALA A 239 -11.91 -3.86 12.68
CA ALA A 239 -11.35 -2.55 12.35
C ALA A 239 -10.44 -2.01 13.48
N LYS A 240 -10.89 -2.10 14.74
CA LYS A 240 -10.11 -1.76 15.95
C LYS A 240 -8.81 -2.56 16.02
N SER A 241 -8.87 -3.86 15.76
CA SER A 241 -7.72 -4.77 15.79
C SER A 241 -6.66 -4.39 14.77
N ASN A 242 -7.07 -4.13 13.52
CA ASN A 242 -6.14 -3.70 12.48
C ASN A 242 -5.47 -2.35 12.80
N PHE A 243 -6.21 -1.44 13.42
CA PHE A 243 -5.66 -0.16 13.89
C PHE A 243 -4.62 -0.34 15.00
N ILE A 244 -4.95 -1.12 16.04
CA ILE A 244 -4.04 -1.41 17.14
C ILE A 244 -2.78 -2.14 16.64
N PHE A 245 -2.93 -3.10 15.72
CA PHE A 245 -1.80 -3.81 15.10
C PHE A 245 -0.82 -2.84 14.42
N ASN A 246 -1.30 -1.87 13.65
CA ASN A 246 -0.43 -0.90 12.98
C ASN A 246 0.22 0.08 13.96
N ILE A 247 -0.52 0.53 14.98
CA ILE A 247 0.04 1.41 16.02
C ILE A 247 1.14 0.70 16.81
N ILE A 248 0.90 -0.52 17.28
CA ILE A 248 1.87 -1.29 18.04
C ILE A 248 3.13 -1.49 17.21
N GLY A 249 3.00 -1.86 15.93
CA GLY A 249 4.15 -2.01 15.04
C GLY A 249 5.01 -0.76 14.94
N VAL A 250 4.39 0.42 14.81
CA VAL A 250 5.13 1.69 14.77
C VAL A 250 5.79 1.97 16.12
N ILE A 251 5.06 1.82 17.23
CA ILE A 251 5.59 2.08 18.58
C ILE A 251 6.76 1.16 18.92
N THR A 252 6.69 -0.12 18.58
CA THR A 252 7.77 -1.09 18.85
C THR A 252 9.00 -0.86 17.96
N LEU A 253 8.81 -0.34 16.75
CA LEU A 253 9.92 0.02 15.87
C LEU A 253 10.63 1.31 16.30
N LEU A 254 9.93 2.27 16.93
CA LEU A 254 10.49 3.60 17.27
C LEU A 254 11.83 3.54 18.05
N PRO A 255 11.98 2.74 19.13
CA PRO A 255 13.26 2.58 19.82
C PRO A 255 14.38 1.99 18.95
N LEU A 256 14.00 1.21 17.93
CA LEU A 256 14.91 0.54 17.00
C LEU A 256 15.11 1.32 15.70
N PHE A 257 14.50 2.51 15.56
CA PHE A 257 14.41 3.21 14.28
C PHE A 257 15.78 3.51 13.66
N THR A 258 16.74 3.97 14.45
CA THR A 258 18.10 4.26 13.97
C THR A 258 18.79 3.00 13.43
N LEU A 259 18.60 1.85 14.09
CA LEU A 259 19.14 0.58 13.64
C LEU A 259 18.41 0.11 12.37
N PHE A 260 17.09 0.24 12.34
CA PHE A 260 16.26 -0.07 11.19
C PHE A 260 16.73 0.71 9.95
N ILE A 261 16.92 2.02 10.05
CA ILE A 261 17.44 2.86 8.96
C ILE A 261 18.82 2.40 8.47
N LYS A 262 19.73 2.02 9.39
CA LYS A 262 21.05 1.47 8.99
C LYS A 262 20.90 0.20 8.16
N ILE A 263 20.04 -0.73 8.57
CA ILE A 263 19.76 -1.97 7.82
C ILE A 263 19.16 -1.64 6.45
N ILE A 264 18.21 -0.72 6.39
CA ILE A 264 17.57 -0.31 5.13
C ILE A 264 18.58 0.32 4.16
N ARG A 265 19.52 1.14 4.64
CA ARG A 265 20.57 1.73 3.78
C ARG A 265 21.43 0.66 3.10
N LEU A 266 21.63 -0.49 3.75
CA LEU A 266 22.38 -1.63 3.18
C LEU A 266 21.54 -2.45 2.18
N SER A 267 20.21 -2.31 2.20
CA SER A 267 19.30 -3.13 1.38
C SER A 267 19.29 -2.76 -0.11
N SER A 268 19.71 -1.55 -0.46
CA SER A 268 19.74 -1.06 -1.84
C SER A 268 20.73 0.09 -2.02
N SER A 269 21.32 0.20 -3.21
CA SER A 269 22.26 1.26 -3.60
C SER A 269 21.59 2.61 -3.90
N HIS A 270 20.26 2.64 -4.03
CA HIS A 270 19.52 3.84 -4.43
C HIS A 270 18.32 4.07 -3.50
N LEU A 271 18.08 5.34 -3.16
CA LEU A 271 17.04 5.76 -2.21
C LEU A 271 15.63 5.22 -2.52
N PRO A 272 15.15 5.19 -3.79
CA PRO A 272 13.84 4.62 -4.11
C PRO A 272 13.68 3.15 -3.70
N GLY A 273 14.71 2.33 -3.95
CA GLY A 273 14.72 0.92 -3.54
C GLY A 273 14.83 0.76 -2.03
N GLN A 274 15.59 1.62 -1.35
CA GLN A 274 15.66 1.65 0.12
C GLN A 274 14.27 1.92 0.74
N ILE A 275 13.52 2.87 0.17
CA ILE A 275 12.17 3.23 0.63
C ILE A 275 11.20 2.05 0.43
N ALA A 276 11.23 1.39 -0.73
CA ALA A 276 10.40 0.22 -0.98
C ALA A 276 10.73 -0.94 -0.04
N ASN A 277 12.02 -1.18 0.22
CA ASN A 277 12.47 -2.20 1.15
C ASN A 277 12.10 -1.87 2.60
N ALA A 278 12.17 -0.60 3.00
CA ALA A 278 11.71 -0.16 4.31
C ALA A 278 10.24 -0.49 4.53
N HIS A 279 9.39 -0.24 3.54
CA HIS A 279 7.97 -0.57 3.63
C HIS A 279 7.74 -2.07 3.81
N THR A 280 8.40 -2.91 3.00
CA THR A 280 8.32 -4.37 3.10
C THR A 280 8.85 -4.88 4.44
N PHE A 281 10.04 -4.46 4.84
CA PHE A 281 10.70 -4.94 6.05
C PHE A 281 9.92 -4.54 7.30
N PHE A 282 9.36 -3.33 7.34
CA PHE A 282 8.50 -2.90 8.44
C PHE A 282 7.26 -3.78 8.57
N ASN A 283 6.56 -4.06 7.47
CA ASN A 283 5.34 -4.88 7.54
C ASN A 283 5.65 -6.34 7.93
N ILE A 284 6.77 -6.89 7.44
CA ILE A 284 7.24 -8.22 7.87
C ILE A 284 7.59 -8.20 9.36
N TYR A 285 8.36 -7.20 9.81
CA TYR A 285 8.70 -7.00 11.22
C TYR A 285 7.45 -6.94 12.09
N ASN A 286 6.45 -6.14 11.68
CA ASN A 286 5.22 -5.96 12.46
C ASN A 286 4.47 -7.30 12.61
N VAL A 287 4.35 -8.07 11.52
CA VAL A 287 3.77 -9.41 11.58
C VAL A 287 4.55 -10.34 12.50
N LEU A 288 5.88 -10.38 12.40
CA LEU A 288 6.72 -11.26 13.22
C LEU A 288 6.66 -10.93 14.71
N VAL A 289 6.66 -9.64 15.07
CA VAL A 289 6.52 -9.18 16.46
C VAL A 289 5.16 -9.59 17.03
N PHE A 290 4.11 -9.52 16.21
CA PHE A 290 2.75 -9.76 16.67
C PHE A 290 2.38 -11.26 16.68
N LEU A 291 3.01 -12.06 15.81
CA LEU A 291 2.73 -13.49 15.63
C LEU A 291 2.64 -14.30 16.94
N PRO A 292 3.57 -14.19 17.90
CA PRO A 292 3.46 -14.94 19.17
C PRO A 292 2.29 -14.49 20.06
N PHE A 293 1.77 -13.27 19.87
CA PHE A 293 0.70 -12.68 20.68
C PHE A 293 -0.67 -12.71 19.99
N ILE A 294 -0.80 -13.30 18.81
CA ILE A 294 -2.07 -13.31 18.05
C ILE A 294 -3.22 -13.88 18.88
N ASN A 295 -3.01 -15.02 19.55
CA ASN A 295 -4.08 -15.68 20.30
C ASN A 295 -4.52 -14.87 21.52
N THR A 296 -3.57 -14.31 22.26
CA THR A 296 -3.86 -13.49 23.47
C THR A 296 -4.54 -12.19 23.08
N PHE A 297 -4.08 -11.55 22.00
CA PHE A 297 -4.67 -10.33 21.48
C PHE A 297 -6.11 -10.50 21.00
N ILE A 298 -6.37 -11.56 20.22
CA ILE A 298 -7.72 -11.87 19.74
C ILE A 298 -8.67 -12.13 20.90
N CYS A 299 -8.25 -12.94 21.89
CA CYS A 299 -9.05 -13.23 23.07
C CYS A 299 -9.37 -11.96 23.87
N SER A 300 -8.39 -11.05 24.02
CA SER A 300 -8.62 -9.75 24.68
C SER A 300 -9.68 -8.91 23.99
N ILE A 301 -9.72 -8.91 22.65
CA ILE A 301 -10.67 -8.08 21.88
C ILE A 301 -12.06 -8.74 21.78
N GLU A 302 -12.13 -10.07 21.78
CA GLU A 302 -13.40 -10.79 21.79
C GLU A 302 -14.18 -10.61 23.11
N ASN A 303 -13.47 -10.34 24.20
CA ASN A 303 -14.05 -10.11 25.53
C ASN A 303 -14.36 -8.63 25.85
N ASP A 304 -13.88 -7.68 25.02
CA ASP A 304 -14.12 -6.22 25.09
C ASP A 304 -15.46 -5.80 24.44
#